data_AF-A0A969DN55-F1
#
_entry.id   AF-A0A969DN55-F1
#
_cell.length_a   1.000
_cell.length_b   1.000
_cell.length_c   1.000
_cell.angle_alpha   90.00
_cell.angle_beta   90.00
_cell.angle_gamma   90.00
#
_symmetry.space_group_name_H-M   'P 1'
#
loop_
_entity.id
_entity.type
_entity.pdbx_description
1 polymer ?
#
loop_
_entity_poly.entity_id
_entity_poly.type
_entity_poly.pdbx_seq_one_letter_code
_entity_poly.pdbx_strand_id
1 'polypeptide(L)'
;MSASSFKDCLGAWLTLLIEQNIVAQLWVKLPTSGVWREGLRRYSEATSPKSQIYILSHQPLPQQPWYTTVPLADDHPLKGEYGLLLLSRSASALVVAQREADSASSDTASRSQVSVTTTVSPERVRYALGEIQQLVQVAATHHPDRRDLQGVLKQWHQQFVVPQQVDPILVDSLLAQQGQRQVQLRRESKALKQQAMAATDLSTQNAALLNTLRLKDDFLNSVGQALRTPLTTIKMALPLLGSPQLKPDHRKRYLDTIRQECDRQSTLINGVLDLLQIEMSLATVVPAPIQLFDVVPGVVSTYQPIAQEKGVRLAYTVPNTLPAVTCPETWLRQIMIHLLQNSIKYTETGGEVWVTTQTPTEDWVTVTVRDTGTGIAPQDLPHIFDHFYRGRQGQEEDGAGLGLTIVQQLLLYCGGKITVESQVGQGSQFHVQLPLHRG
;
A
#
# COMPACT_ATOMS: atom_id res chain seq x y z
N MET A 1 24.51 -7.65 12.02
CA MET A 1 24.33 -9.10 12.29
C MET A 1 24.29 -9.30 13.80
N SER A 2 23.41 -10.14 14.36
CA SER A 2 23.19 -10.20 15.82
C SER A 2 24.18 -11.16 16.51
N ALA A 3 24.12 -11.29 17.85
CA ALA A 3 24.86 -12.31 18.60
C ALA A 3 24.65 -13.77 18.09
N SER A 4 23.60 -14.03 17.30
CA SER A 4 23.43 -15.32 16.61
C SER A 4 24.45 -15.53 15.50
N SER A 5 25.02 -14.47 14.92
CA SER A 5 25.95 -14.58 13.79
C SER A 5 27.34 -15.08 14.22
N PHE A 6 27.82 -14.70 15.41
CA PHE A 6 29.03 -15.31 15.98
C PHE A 6 28.78 -16.79 16.36
N LYS A 7 27.56 -17.13 16.79
CA LYS A 7 27.15 -18.52 17.09
C LYS A 7 27.21 -19.40 15.86
N ASP A 8 26.58 -18.94 14.79
CA ASP A 8 26.55 -19.66 13.53
C ASP A 8 27.97 -19.82 12.97
N CYS A 9 28.81 -18.78 13.11
CA CYS A 9 30.22 -18.82 12.72
C CYS A 9 31.04 -19.83 13.55
N LEU A 10 30.94 -19.78 14.88
CA LEU A 10 31.61 -20.73 15.77
C LEU A 10 31.14 -22.17 15.49
N GLY A 11 29.84 -22.37 15.31
CA GLY A 11 29.27 -23.67 14.95
C GLY A 11 29.80 -24.19 13.62
N ALA A 12 29.85 -23.34 12.59
CA ALA A 12 30.42 -23.66 11.29
C ALA A 12 31.88 -24.11 11.38
N TRP A 13 32.71 -23.36 12.13
CA TRP A 13 34.10 -23.71 12.37
C TRP A 13 34.25 -25.05 13.09
N LEU A 14 33.49 -25.29 14.15
CA LEU A 14 33.55 -26.56 14.89
C LEU A 14 33.09 -27.75 14.04
N THR A 15 32.02 -27.60 13.26
CA THR A 15 31.56 -28.65 12.35
C THR A 15 32.62 -28.97 11.30
N LEU A 16 33.25 -27.95 10.71
CA LEU A 16 34.31 -28.14 9.72
C LEU A 16 35.50 -28.92 10.31
N LEU A 17 35.92 -28.60 11.54
CA LEU A 17 37.02 -29.34 12.19
C LEU A 17 36.66 -30.80 12.47
N ILE A 18 35.41 -31.07 12.85
CA ILE A 18 34.93 -32.44 13.07
C ILE A 18 34.89 -33.21 11.74
N GLU A 19 34.31 -32.62 10.69
CA GLU A 19 34.18 -33.25 9.37
C GLU A 19 35.54 -33.55 8.73
N GLN A 20 36.51 -32.65 8.90
CA GLN A 20 37.85 -32.80 8.35
C GLN A 20 38.82 -33.53 9.32
N ASN A 21 38.33 -33.99 10.49
CA ASN A 21 39.11 -34.65 11.54
C ASN A 21 40.40 -33.88 11.94
N ILE A 22 40.29 -32.55 12.05
CA ILE A 22 41.42 -31.67 12.37
C ILE A 22 41.52 -31.51 13.88
N VAL A 23 42.63 -31.97 14.45
CA VAL A 23 42.96 -31.73 15.86
C VAL A 23 43.56 -30.34 16.00
N ALA A 24 42.80 -29.42 16.58
CA ALA A 24 43.18 -28.03 16.83
C ALA A 24 43.03 -27.65 18.30
N GLN A 25 43.99 -26.89 18.82
CA GLN A 25 43.92 -26.15 20.07
C GLN A 25 43.04 -24.91 19.87
N LEU A 26 42.11 -24.70 20.80
CA LEU A 26 41.15 -23.61 20.71
C LEU A 26 41.30 -22.65 21.91
N TRP A 27 41.44 -21.36 21.64
CA TRP A 27 41.30 -20.31 22.64
C TRP A 27 40.02 -19.55 22.38
N VAL A 28 39.10 -19.54 23.34
CA VAL A 28 37.75 -19.02 23.13
C VAL A 28 37.37 -18.03 24.23
N LYS A 29 36.82 -16.89 23.81
CA LYS A 29 36.10 -15.96 24.68
C LYS A 29 34.64 -15.93 24.25
N LEU A 30 33.77 -16.49 25.10
CA LEU A 30 32.36 -16.73 24.78
C LEU A 30 31.41 -15.75 25.51
N PRO A 31 30.21 -15.51 24.96
CA PRO A 31 29.11 -14.91 25.70
C PRO A 31 28.71 -15.77 26.91
N THR A 32 28.16 -15.16 27.95
CA THR A 32 27.80 -15.81 29.22
C THR A 32 26.68 -16.86 29.11
N SER A 33 25.96 -16.95 27.98
CA SER A 33 24.91 -17.97 27.80
C SER A 33 25.49 -19.39 27.69
N GLY A 34 24.87 -20.40 28.30
CA GLY A 34 25.45 -21.77 28.37
C GLY A 34 25.50 -22.57 27.06
N VAL A 35 24.86 -22.07 25.99
CA VAL A 35 24.55 -22.82 24.76
C VAL A 35 25.80 -23.21 23.93
N TRP A 36 26.90 -22.46 24.05
CA TRP A 36 28.14 -22.69 23.27
C TRP A 36 28.98 -23.85 23.77
N ARG A 37 28.80 -24.24 25.05
CA ARG A 37 29.60 -25.29 25.69
C ARG A 37 29.33 -26.65 25.07
N GLU A 38 28.12 -26.89 24.59
CA GLU A 38 27.73 -28.14 23.95
C GLU A 38 28.49 -28.36 22.62
N GLY A 39 28.64 -27.32 21.81
CA GLY A 39 29.41 -27.40 20.57
C GLY A 39 30.90 -27.70 20.81
N LEU A 40 31.52 -27.01 21.78
CA LEU A 40 32.92 -27.24 22.14
C LEU A 40 33.14 -28.62 22.76
N ARG A 41 32.19 -29.09 23.58
CA ARG A 41 32.22 -30.43 24.17
C ARG A 41 32.16 -31.50 23.07
N ARG A 42 31.22 -31.38 22.13
CA ARG A 42 31.12 -32.30 20.98
C ARG A 42 32.42 -32.37 20.18
N TYR A 43 33.07 -31.24 19.95
CA TYR A 43 34.37 -31.21 19.27
C TYR A 43 35.49 -31.88 20.09
N SER A 44 35.55 -31.63 21.40
CA SER A 44 36.53 -32.28 22.29
C SER A 44 36.33 -33.80 22.40
N GLU A 45 35.09 -34.29 22.28
CA GLU A 45 34.76 -35.71 22.32
C GLU A 45 35.00 -36.40 20.95
N ALA A 46 34.83 -35.66 19.85
CA ALA A 46 35.00 -36.18 18.49
C ALA A 46 36.47 -36.31 18.03
N THR A 47 37.42 -35.65 18.70
CA THR A 47 38.84 -35.62 18.29
C THR A 47 39.71 -36.56 19.14
N SER A 48 40.61 -37.31 18.48
CA SER A 48 41.61 -38.17 19.13
C SER A 48 43.00 -37.94 18.51
N PRO A 49 44.02 -37.49 19.28
CA PRO A 49 44.02 -37.20 20.72
C PRO A 49 43.14 -36.02 21.12
N LYS A 50 42.77 -35.94 22.41
CA LYS A 50 41.89 -34.88 22.95
C LYS A 50 42.46 -33.49 22.66
N SER A 51 41.66 -32.66 22.00
CA SER A 51 41.98 -31.26 21.73
C SER A 51 42.06 -30.44 23.02
N GLN A 52 43.05 -29.55 23.15
CA GLN A 52 43.15 -28.63 24.28
C GLN A 52 42.30 -27.38 24.03
N ILE A 53 41.37 -27.11 24.94
CA ILE A 53 40.46 -25.95 24.85
C ILE A 53 40.72 -25.02 26.04
N TYR A 54 41.00 -23.76 25.75
CA TYR A 54 41.23 -22.70 26.72
C TYR A 54 40.09 -21.68 26.67
N ILE A 55 39.44 -21.43 27.80
CA ILE A 55 38.31 -20.50 27.90
C ILE A 55 38.74 -19.26 28.69
N LEU A 56 38.75 -18.11 28.02
CA LEU A 56 38.98 -16.80 28.63
C LEU A 56 37.68 -16.29 29.24
N SER A 57 37.65 -16.05 30.56
CA SER A 57 36.41 -15.64 31.25
C SER A 57 36.69 -14.61 32.35
N HIS A 58 35.80 -13.62 32.47
CA HIS A 58 35.78 -12.68 33.61
C HIS A 58 35.06 -13.27 34.84
N GLN A 59 34.20 -14.28 34.64
CA GLN A 59 33.54 -14.98 35.74
C GLN A 59 34.25 -16.30 36.05
N PRO A 60 34.35 -16.70 37.34
CA PRO A 60 34.92 -17.98 37.72
C PRO A 60 34.03 -19.11 37.18
N LEU A 61 34.60 -19.88 36.24
CA LEU A 61 33.96 -21.07 35.68
C LEU A 61 34.51 -22.32 36.38
N PRO A 62 33.66 -23.30 36.75
CA PRO A 62 34.13 -24.56 37.33
C PRO A 62 35.05 -25.26 36.34
N GLN A 63 36.19 -25.78 36.81
CA GLN A 63 37.10 -26.57 35.96
C GLN A 63 36.44 -27.88 35.53
N GLN A 64 36.69 -28.29 34.29
CA GLN A 64 36.21 -29.54 33.70
C GLN A 64 37.39 -30.24 33.01
N PRO A 65 37.37 -31.56 32.84
CA PRO A 65 38.51 -32.30 32.28
C PRO A 65 38.78 -32.00 30.79
N TRP A 66 37.88 -31.30 30.10
CA TRP A 66 37.97 -31.01 28.67
C TRP A 66 38.27 -29.52 28.35
N TYR A 67 38.39 -28.64 29.35
CA TYR A 67 38.87 -27.27 29.15
C TYR A 67 39.65 -26.70 30.34
N THR A 68 40.52 -25.73 30.05
CA THR A 68 41.22 -24.93 31.07
C THR A 68 40.70 -23.51 31.06
N THR A 69 40.39 -22.96 32.23
CA THR A 69 39.89 -21.58 32.38
C THR A 69 41.04 -20.61 32.62
N VAL A 70 41.05 -19.49 31.92
CA VAL A 70 42.02 -18.40 32.15
C VAL A 70 41.23 -17.19 32.64
N PRO A 71 41.45 -16.75 33.91
CA PRO A 71 40.76 -15.59 34.44
C PRO A 71 41.25 -14.32 33.74
N LEU A 72 40.30 -13.48 33.31
CA LEU A 72 40.58 -12.14 32.79
C LEU A 72 40.38 -11.10 33.88
N ALA A 73 41.34 -10.19 34.05
CA ALA A 73 41.20 -9.06 34.97
C ALA A 73 40.02 -8.17 34.56
N ASP A 74 39.36 -7.55 35.55
CA ASP A 74 38.20 -6.70 35.30
C ASP A 74 38.56 -5.47 34.45
N ASP A 75 39.78 -4.93 34.48
CA ASP A 75 40.14 -3.75 33.69
C ASP A 75 40.63 -4.06 32.25
N HIS A 76 40.44 -5.30 31.78
CA HIS A 76 41.01 -5.71 30.49
C HIS A 76 40.20 -5.18 29.29
N PRO A 77 40.85 -4.64 28.23
CA PRO A 77 40.19 -4.02 27.07
C PRO A 77 39.24 -4.96 26.30
N LEU A 78 39.43 -6.28 26.41
CA LEU A 78 38.60 -7.28 25.76
C LEU A 78 37.16 -7.38 26.31
N LYS A 79 36.75 -6.60 27.32
CA LYS A 79 35.46 -6.74 28.03
C LYS A 79 34.21 -6.85 27.13
N GLY A 80 34.23 -6.24 25.93
CA GLY A 80 33.11 -6.23 24.98
C GLY A 80 33.25 -7.13 23.76
N GLU A 81 34.32 -7.91 23.65
CA GLU A 81 34.67 -8.69 22.45
C GLU A 81 34.53 -10.20 22.67
N TYR A 82 34.10 -10.91 21.63
CA TYR A 82 34.12 -12.37 21.57
C TYR A 82 35.16 -12.82 20.56
N GLY A 83 35.80 -13.96 20.84
CA GLY A 83 36.92 -14.40 20.01
C GLY A 83 37.07 -15.92 19.99
N LEU A 84 37.54 -16.42 18.86
CA LEU A 84 38.00 -17.79 18.67
C LEU A 84 39.35 -17.73 17.97
N LEU A 85 40.40 -18.17 18.63
CA LEU A 85 41.69 -18.46 18.00
C LEU A 85 41.83 -19.97 17.90
N LEU A 86 42.15 -20.43 16.70
CA LEU A 86 42.31 -21.83 16.34
C LEU A 86 43.74 -22.07 15.89
N LEU A 87 44.37 -23.10 16.46
CA LEU A 87 45.73 -23.51 16.13
C LEU A 87 45.79 -25.02 15.93
N SER A 88 46.19 -25.46 14.74
CA SER A 88 46.47 -26.85 14.41
C SER A 88 47.82 -26.94 13.70
N ARG A 89 48.32 -28.16 13.51
CA ARG A 89 49.56 -28.41 12.77
C ARG A 89 49.48 -27.95 11.31
N SER A 90 48.28 -27.97 10.72
CA SER A 90 48.04 -27.64 9.31
C SER A 90 47.24 -26.36 9.09
N ALA A 91 46.70 -25.73 10.14
CA ALA A 91 45.84 -24.56 9.99
C ALA A 91 45.89 -23.62 11.20
N SER A 92 45.69 -22.34 10.94
CA SER A 92 45.46 -21.34 11.98
C SER A 92 44.41 -20.33 11.55
N ALA A 93 43.51 -19.97 12.46
CA ALA A 93 42.48 -18.98 12.19
C ALA A 93 42.18 -18.16 13.44
N LEU A 94 41.78 -16.91 13.23
CA LEU A 94 41.30 -16.01 14.27
C LEU A 94 39.95 -15.44 13.82
N VAL A 95 38.93 -15.62 14.64
CA VAL A 95 37.61 -15.03 14.50
C VAL A 95 37.42 -14.06 15.65
N VAL A 96 37.13 -12.81 15.36
CA VAL A 96 36.82 -11.77 16.35
C VAL A 96 35.44 -11.22 16.05
N ALA A 97 34.61 -11.09 17.08
CA ALA A 97 33.31 -10.47 17.01
C ALA A 97 33.24 -9.30 17.98
N GLN A 98 33.01 -8.11 17.44
CA GLN A 98 32.92 -6.87 18.21
C GLN A 98 31.49 -6.33 18.12
N ARG A 99 30.96 -5.87 19.25
CA ARG A 99 29.69 -5.13 19.29
C ARG A 99 29.97 -3.71 18.81
N GLU A 100 29.33 -3.26 17.73
CA GLU A 100 29.39 -1.85 17.35
C GLU A 100 28.73 -1.01 18.46
N ALA A 101 29.44 0.02 18.93
CA ALA A 101 28.85 1.04 19.77
C ALA A 101 27.99 1.94 18.87
N ASP A 102 26.69 2.04 19.18
CA ASP A 102 25.76 2.92 18.47
C ASP A 102 26.32 4.35 18.46
N SER A 103 26.83 4.81 17.31
CA SER A 103 27.05 6.23 17.08
C SER A 103 25.69 6.87 16.81
N ALA A 104 25.09 7.40 17.88
CA ALA A 104 24.05 8.43 17.91
C ALA A 104 23.13 8.54 16.68
N SER A 105 22.03 7.78 16.67
CA SER A 105 20.77 8.27 16.09
C SER A 105 19.60 7.64 16.83
N SER A 106 18.79 8.49 17.44
CA SER A 106 17.55 8.16 18.12
C SER A 106 16.55 7.57 17.13
N ASP A 107 16.40 6.25 17.12
CA ASP A 107 15.12 5.64 16.81
C ASP A 107 15.00 4.25 17.45
N THR A 108 13.88 4.05 18.13
CA THR A 108 13.56 2.89 18.95
C THR A 108 13.44 1.62 18.10
N ALA A 109 14.52 0.84 18.02
CA ALA A 109 14.59 -0.64 17.91
C ALA A 109 15.95 -1.12 17.35
N SER A 110 17.09 -0.50 17.74
CA SER A 110 18.41 -0.93 17.25
C SER A 110 18.81 -2.27 17.89
N ARG A 111 18.64 -3.37 17.15
CA ARG A 111 19.31 -4.64 17.45
C ARG A 111 20.81 -4.40 17.31
N SER A 112 21.55 -4.48 18.41
CA SER A 112 23.01 -4.37 18.46
C SER A 112 23.66 -5.16 17.30
N GLN A 113 24.25 -4.44 16.34
CA GLN A 113 25.02 -5.06 15.28
C GLN A 113 26.37 -5.50 15.85
N VAL A 114 26.65 -6.79 15.71
CA VAL A 114 27.94 -7.41 15.95
C VAL A 114 28.61 -7.60 14.59
N SER A 115 29.80 -7.02 14.42
CA SER A 115 30.67 -7.27 13.27
C SER A 115 31.54 -8.49 13.57
N VAL A 116 31.61 -9.46 12.65
CA VAL A 116 32.45 -10.66 12.80
C VAL A 116 33.52 -10.63 11.73
N THR A 117 34.78 -10.58 12.14
CA THR A 117 35.94 -10.59 11.25
C THR A 117 36.69 -11.91 11.43
N THR A 118 36.99 -12.58 10.32
CA THR A 118 37.78 -13.82 10.30
C THR A 118 39.07 -13.60 9.52
N THR A 119 40.20 -14.02 10.07
CA THR A 119 41.49 -14.00 9.40
C THR A 119 42.17 -15.36 9.54
N VAL A 120 42.72 -15.85 8.42
CA VAL A 120 43.58 -17.05 8.38
C VAL A 120 45.05 -16.68 8.17
N SER A 121 45.40 -15.39 8.15
CA SER A 121 46.78 -14.91 8.00
C SER A 121 47.63 -15.34 9.21
N PRO A 122 48.71 -16.12 9.00
CA PRO A 122 49.60 -16.55 10.08
C PRO A 122 50.20 -15.39 10.89
N GLU A 123 50.46 -14.24 10.26
CA GLU A 123 51.04 -13.07 10.93
C GLU A 123 50.07 -12.47 11.97
N ARG A 124 48.80 -12.30 11.60
CA ARG A 124 47.77 -11.79 12.50
C ARG A 124 47.44 -12.77 13.61
N VAL A 125 47.46 -14.07 13.33
CA VAL A 125 47.30 -15.13 14.33
C VAL A 125 48.46 -15.11 15.32
N ARG A 126 49.72 -14.97 14.87
CA ARG A 126 50.88 -14.84 15.76
C ARG A 126 50.78 -13.63 16.68
N TYR A 127 50.36 -12.49 16.13
CA TYR A 127 50.14 -11.28 16.93
C TYR A 127 49.12 -11.53 18.04
N ALA A 128 47.94 -12.06 17.69
CA ALA A 128 46.88 -12.37 18.66
C ALA A 128 47.33 -13.42 19.69
N LEU A 129 48.09 -14.42 19.28
CA LEU A 129 48.67 -15.42 20.19
C LEU A 129 49.64 -14.79 21.19
N GLY A 130 50.45 -13.81 20.75
CA GLY A 130 51.33 -13.04 21.64
C GLY A 130 50.56 -12.27 22.72
N GLU A 131 49.44 -11.65 22.35
CA GLU A 131 48.54 -10.98 23.32
C GLU A 131 47.96 -11.98 24.34
N ILE A 132 47.55 -13.16 23.88
CA ILE A 132 47.09 -14.23 24.78
C ILE A 132 48.21 -14.71 25.69
N GLN A 133 49.46 -14.78 25.22
CA GLN A 133 50.61 -15.16 26.05
C GLN A 133 50.80 -14.17 27.21
N GLN A 134 50.74 -12.87 26.93
CA GLN A 134 50.83 -11.82 27.95
C GLN A 134 49.68 -11.93 28.95
N LEU A 135 48.46 -12.18 28.48
CA LEU A 135 47.28 -12.41 29.31
C LEU A 135 47.47 -13.59 30.28
N VAL A 136 47.95 -14.73 29.77
CA VAL A 136 48.19 -15.92 30.61
C VAL A 136 49.32 -15.66 31.60
N GLN A 137 50.34 -14.89 31.21
CA GLN A 137 51.42 -14.48 32.11
C GLN A 137 50.91 -13.63 33.27
N VAL A 138 50.06 -12.62 32.99
CA VAL A 138 49.43 -11.79 34.02
C VAL A 138 48.50 -12.62 34.92
N ALA A 139 47.71 -13.54 34.36
CA ALA A 139 46.85 -14.41 35.15
C ALA A 139 47.65 -15.35 36.07
N ALA A 140 48.77 -15.88 35.59
CA ALA A 140 49.65 -16.76 36.36
C ALA A 140 50.38 -16.03 37.51
N THR A 141 50.71 -14.74 37.36
CA THR A 141 51.31 -13.95 38.44
C THR A 141 50.31 -13.59 39.53
N HIS A 142 49.05 -13.33 39.18
CA HIS A 142 48.00 -13.01 40.15
C HIS A 142 47.45 -14.26 40.87
N HIS A 143 47.61 -15.44 40.26
CA HIS A 143 47.15 -16.72 40.81
C HIS A 143 48.29 -17.75 40.88
N PRO A 144 49.24 -17.61 41.83
CA PRO A 144 50.42 -18.47 41.92
C PRO A 144 50.09 -19.95 42.19
N ASP A 145 48.90 -20.26 42.72
CA ASP A 145 48.44 -21.62 42.98
C ASP A 145 48.01 -22.38 41.71
N ARG A 146 47.86 -21.68 40.57
CA ARG A 146 47.45 -22.25 39.27
C ARG A 146 48.64 -22.86 38.53
N ARG A 147 49.06 -24.05 38.99
CA ARG A 147 50.14 -24.85 38.37
C ARG A 147 49.87 -25.21 36.91
N ASP A 148 48.59 -25.31 36.53
CA ASP A 148 48.15 -25.54 35.15
C ASP A 148 48.57 -24.40 34.21
N LEU A 149 48.38 -23.14 34.61
CA LEU A 149 48.79 -21.97 33.80
C LEU A 149 50.31 -21.83 33.71
N GLN A 150 51.04 -22.11 34.81
CA GLN A 150 52.50 -22.11 34.82
C GLN A 150 53.09 -23.20 33.89
N GLY A 151 52.45 -24.36 33.82
CA GLY A 151 52.82 -25.43 32.89
C GLY A 151 52.66 -25.02 31.43
N VAL A 152 51.55 -24.34 31.10
CA VAL A 152 51.26 -23.79 29.76
C VAL A 152 52.32 -22.76 29.35
N LEU A 153 52.74 -21.86 30.25
CA LEU A 153 53.78 -20.87 29.95
C LEU A 153 55.16 -21.50 29.73
N LYS A 154 55.54 -22.51 30.52
CA LYS A 154 56.82 -23.21 30.35
C LYS A 154 56.94 -23.92 29.01
N GLN A 155 55.83 -24.45 28.49
CA GLN A 155 55.79 -25.18 27.23
C GLN A 155 55.22 -24.36 26.07
N TRP A 156 55.06 -23.04 26.24
CA TRP A 156 54.33 -22.19 25.29
C TRP A 156 54.82 -22.31 23.86
N HIS A 157 56.13 -22.11 23.64
CA HIS A 157 56.76 -22.17 22.32
C HIS A 157 56.76 -23.58 21.71
N GLN A 158 56.61 -24.62 22.52
CA GLN A 158 56.54 -26.01 22.06
C GLN A 158 55.09 -26.43 21.75
N GLN A 159 54.12 -25.87 22.49
CA GLN A 159 52.70 -26.22 22.37
C GLN A 159 51.95 -25.39 21.34
N PHE A 160 52.25 -24.09 21.19
CA PHE A 160 51.50 -23.17 20.33
C PHE A 160 52.37 -22.68 19.17
N VAL A 161 52.48 -23.53 18.15
CA VAL A 161 53.22 -23.21 16.92
C VAL A 161 52.22 -22.82 15.83
N VAL A 162 52.35 -21.60 15.31
CA VAL A 162 51.55 -21.14 14.16
C VAL A 162 52.17 -21.69 12.88
N PRO A 163 51.45 -22.49 12.08
CA PRO A 163 51.98 -23.01 10.82
C PRO A 163 52.31 -21.87 9.85
N GLN A 164 53.36 -22.03 9.05
CA GLN A 164 53.77 -21.01 8.06
C GLN A 164 52.82 -20.94 6.86
N GLN A 165 52.16 -22.06 6.55
CA GLN A 165 51.16 -22.18 5.48
C GLN A 165 49.89 -22.81 6.07
N VAL A 166 48.74 -22.27 5.68
CA VAL A 166 47.44 -22.83 6.03
C VAL A 166 47.01 -23.77 4.92
N ASP A 167 46.46 -24.93 5.27
CA ASP A 167 45.92 -25.90 4.32
C ASP A 167 44.89 -25.24 3.38
N PRO A 168 45.15 -25.23 2.05
CA PRO A 168 44.22 -24.68 1.07
C PRO A 168 42.81 -25.29 1.15
N ILE A 169 42.67 -26.58 1.49
CA ILE A 169 41.38 -27.29 1.55
C ILE A 169 40.47 -26.67 2.62
N LEU A 170 41.04 -26.26 3.76
CA LEU A 170 40.29 -25.64 4.85
C LEU A 170 39.85 -24.21 4.47
N VAL A 171 40.70 -23.47 3.77
CA VAL A 171 40.36 -22.13 3.27
C VAL A 171 39.24 -22.21 2.23
N ASP A 172 39.34 -23.14 1.29
CA ASP A 172 38.32 -23.36 0.25
C ASP A 172 36.98 -23.80 0.85
N SER A 173 36.99 -24.71 1.82
CA SER A 173 35.78 -25.17 2.51
C SER A 173 35.08 -24.02 3.25
N LEU A 174 35.85 -23.13 3.89
CA LEU A 174 35.30 -21.96 4.57
C LEU A 174 34.73 -20.94 3.59
N LEU A 175 35.45 -20.66 2.50
CA LEU A 175 34.95 -19.77 1.44
C LEU A 175 33.67 -20.32 0.80
N ALA A 176 33.60 -21.63 0.57
CA ALA A 176 32.41 -22.30 0.05
C ALA A 176 31.21 -22.16 1.00
N GLN A 177 31.41 -22.39 2.30
CA GLN A 177 30.35 -22.26 3.31
C GLN A 177 29.84 -20.82 3.45
N GLN A 178 30.75 -19.83 3.43
CA GLN A 178 30.39 -18.41 3.43
C GLN A 178 29.62 -18.02 2.15
N GLY A 179 30.05 -18.53 0.99
CA GLY A 179 29.37 -18.33 -0.29
C GLY A 179 27.94 -18.88 -0.28
N GLN A 180 27.75 -20.12 0.18
CA GLN A 180 26.42 -20.74 0.31
C GLN A 180 25.51 -19.94 1.24
N ARG A 181 26.04 -19.46 2.38
CA ARG A 181 25.28 -18.65 3.33
C ARG A 181 24.83 -17.32 2.72
N GLN A 182 25.70 -16.64 1.97
CA GLN A 182 25.32 -15.42 1.26
C GLN A 182 24.21 -15.67 0.23
N VAL A 183 24.29 -16.78 -0.51
CA VAL A 183 23.26 -17.15 -1.49
C VAL A 183 21.92 -17.42 -0.79
N GLN A 184 21.92 -18.15 0.33
CA GLN A 184 20.70 -18.40 1.11
C GLN A 184 20.06 -17.11 1.61
N LEU A 185 20.84 -16.22 2.23
CA LEU A 185 20.35 -14.93 2.74
C LEU A 185 19.78 -14.06 1.60
N ARG A 186 20.42 -14.08 0.42
CA ARG A 186 19.88 -13.38 -0.77
C ARG A 186 18.54 -13.97 -1.22
N ARG A 187 18.38 -15.30 -1.21
CA ARG A 187 17.11 -15.97 -1.56
C ARG A 187 16.00 -15.63 -0.57
N GLU A 188 16.28 -15.71 0.73
CA GLU A 188 15.33 -15.35 1.79
C GLU A 188 14.94 -13.87 1.70
N SER A 189 15.91 -12.97 1.52
CA SER A 189 15.65 -11.54 1.34
C SER A 189 14.78 -11.26 0.11
N LYS A 190 15.03 -11.94 -1.01
CA LYS A 190 14.19 -11.82 -2.22
C LYS A 190 12.77 -12.32 -1.97
N ALA A 191 12.60 -13.46 -1.31
CA ALA A 191 11.30 -14.01 -0.97
C ALA A 191 10.50 -13.08 -0.04
N LEU A 192 11.15 -12.54 1.00
CA LEU A 192 10.53 -11.57 1.91
C LEU A 192 10.12 -10.29 1.19
N LYS A 193 10.96 -9.77 0.28
CA LYS A 193 10.60 -8.60 -0.55
C LYS A 193 9.39 -8.89 -1.43
N GLN A 194 9.33 -10.07 -2.07
CA GLN A 194 8.18 -10.46 -2.90
C GLN A 194 6.90 -10.59 -2.06
N GLN A 195 6.98 -11.17 -0.87
CA GLN A 195 5.84 -11.24 0.06
C GLN A 195 5.39 -9.85 0.52
N ALA A 196 6.33 -8.95 0.83
CA ALA A 196 6.01 -7.58 1.20
C ALA A 196 5.29 -6.83 0.07
N MET A 197 5.76 -6.97 -1.19
CA MET A 197 5.11 -6.36 -2.36
C MET A 197 3.70 -6.95 -2.59
N ALA A 198 3.54 -8.27 -2.50
CA ALA A 198 2.21 -8.88 -2.64
C ALA A 198 1.25 -8.43 -1.52
N ALA A 199 1.74 -8.27 -0.29
CA ALA A 199 0.94 -7.78 0.82
C ALA A 199 0.53 -6.31 0.63
N THR A 200 1.42 -5.47 0.10
CA THR A 200 1.06 -4.08 -0.23
C THR A 200 0.04 -4.02 -1.35
N ASP A 201 0.20 -4.83 -2.42
CA ASP A 201 -0.74 -4.86 -3.53
C ASP A 201 -2.14 -5.31 -3.06
N LEU A 202 -2.21 -6.38 -2.26
CA LEU A 202 -3.46 -6.83 -1.63
C LEU A 202 -4.08 -5.76 -0.73
N SER A 203 -3.27 -5.02 0.03
CA SER A 203 -3.75 -3.93 0.88
C SER A 203 -4.34 -2.79 0.06
N THR A 204 -3.71 -2.42 -1.07
CA THR A 204 -4.24 -1.38 -1.97
C THR A 204 -5.53 -1.79 -2.65
N GLN A 205 -5.63 -3.05 -3.10
CA GLN A 205 -6.86 -3.61 -3.67
C GLN A 205 -8.00 -3.62 -2.65
N ASN A 206 -7.73 -4.08 -1.43
CA ASN A 206 -8.72 -4.05 -0.35
C ASN A 206 -9.17 -2.62 -0.02
N ALA A 207 -8.25 -1.65 -0.01
CA ALA A 207 -8.60 -0.25 0.20
C ALA A 207 -9.51 0.29 -0.91
N ALA A 208 -9.24 -0.03 -2.17
CA ALA A 208 -10.08 0.35 -3.31
C ALA A 208 -11.48 -0.29 -3.25
N LEU A 209 -11.55 -1.58 -2.88
CA LEU A 209 -12.82 -2.29 -2.69
C LEU A 209 -13.64 -1.68 -1.54
N LEU A 210 -13.01 -1.43 -0.40
CA LEU A 210 -13.68 -0.78 0.74
C LEU A 210 -14.17 0.63 0.41
N ASN A 211 -13.41 1.39 -0.38
CA ASN A 211 -13.85 2.71 -0.84
C ASN A 211 -15.08 2.60 -1.74
N THR A 212 -15.09 1.63 -2.67
CA THR A 212 -16.23 1.36 -3.55
C THR A 212 -17.48 0.96 -2.74
N LEU A 213 -17.32 0.10 -1.73
CA LEU A 213 -18.41 -0.28 -0.84
C LEU A 213 -18.95 0.91 -0.06
N ARG A 214 -18.08 1.77 0.49
CA ARG A 214 -18.51 2.99 1.19
C ARG A 214 -19.31 3.92 0.29
N LEU A 215 -18.86 4.14 -0.95
CA LEU A 215 -19.59 4.95 -1.91
C LEU A 215 -20.97 4.35 -2.23
N LYS A 216 -21.08 3.01 -2.31
CA LYS A 216 -22.38 2.33 -2.46
C LYS A 216 -23.27 2.49 -1.22
N ASP A 217 -22.71 2.37 -0.02
CA ASP A 217 -23.47 2.57 1.23
C ASP A 217 -23.96 4.02 1.36
N ASP A 218 -23.12 5.01 1.03
CA ASP A 218 -23.47 6.43 1.03
C ASP A 218 -24.57 6.73 0.00
N PHE A 219 -24.51 6.10 -1.17
CA PHE A 219 -25.57 6.16 -2.17
C PHE A 219 -26.89 5.60 -1.63
N LEU A 220 -26.89 4.40 -1.05
CA LEU A 220 -28.10 3.76 -0.49
C LEU A 220 -28.70 4.58 0.65
N ASN A 221 -27.87 5.14 1.53
CA ASN A 221 -28.31 6.04 2.59
C ASN A 221 -28.95 7.30 2.02
N SER A 222 -28.35 7.88 0.97
CA SER A 222 -28.88 9.06 0.29
C SER A 222 -30.21 8.77 -0.40
N VAL A 223 -30.36 7.61 -1.06
CA VAL A 223 -31.64 7.12 -1.61
C VAL A 223 -32.70 7.04 -0.50
N GLY A 224 -32.37 6.41 0.62
CA GLY A 224 -33.28 6.24 1.75
C GLY A 224 -33.76 7.59 2.32
N GLN A 225 -32.85 8.55 2.48
CA GLN A 225 -33.19 9.90 2.94
C GLN A 225 -34.03 10.65 1.92
N ALA A 226 -33.65 10.62 0.64
CA ALA A 226 -34.36 11.29 -0.44
C ALA A 226 -35.78 10.76 -0.64
N LEU A 227 -36.03 9.47 -0.35
CA LEU A 227 -37.36 8.86 -0.36
C LEU A 227 -38.18 9.13 0.92
N ARG A 228 -37.52 9.29 2.07
CA ARG A 228 -38.20 9.49 3.36
C ARG A 228 -38.77 10.90 3.52
N THR A 229 -38.06 11.92 3.03
CA THR A 229 -38.51 13.32 3.06
C THR A 229 -39.89 13.52 2.39
N PRO A 230 -40.10 13.12 1.12
CA PRO A 230 -41.40 13.27 0.45
C PRO A 230 -42.53 12.57 1.19
N LEU A 231 -42.27 11.33 1.59
CA LEU A 231 -43.25 10.51 2.30
C LEU A 231 -43.64 11.11 3.65
N THR A 232 -42.69 11.76 4.35
CA THR A 232 -42.96 12.46 5.61
C THR A 232 -43.84 13.69 5.37
N THR A 233 -43.58 14.48 4.33
CA THR A 233 -44.40 15.64 3.95
C THR A 233 -45.84 15.22 3.60
N ILE A 234 -46.00 14.18 2.78
CA ILE A 234 -47.32 13.63 2.42
C ILE A 234 -48.06 13.15 3.68
N LYS A 235 -47.37 12.40 4.55
CA LYS A 235 -47.95 11.87 5.80
C LYS A 235 -48.38 12.98 6.76
N MET A 236 -47.67 14.10 6.81
CA MET A 236 -48.05 15.27 7.63
C MET A 236 -49.20 16.07 7.03
N ALA A 237 -49.27 16.19 5.70
CA ALA A 237 -50.32 16.93 5.00
C ALA A 237 -51.68 16.21 5.01
N LEU A 238 -51.68 14.87 4.99
CA LEU A 238 -52.90 14.05 4.93
C LEU A 238 -53.88 14.30 6.10
N PRO A 239 -53.46 14.30 7.39
CA PRO A 239 -54.37 14.63 8.50
C PRO A 239 -54.94 16.05 8.42
N LEU A 240 -54.18 17.02 7.89
CA LEU A 240 -54.61 18.41 7.77
C LEU A 240 -55.75 18.57 6.78
N LEU A 241 -55.77 17.75 5.71
CA LEU A 241 -56.87 17.72 4.73
C LEU A 241 -58.20 17.22 5.34
N GLY A 242 -58.14 16.38 6.37
CA GLY A 242 -59.31 15.87 7.09
C GLY A 242 -59.94 16.86 8.08
N SER A 243 -59.32 18.02 8.31
CA SER A 243 -59.85 19.02 9.25
C SER A 243 -61.08 19.74 8.66
N PRO A 244 -62.22 19.77 9.40
CA PRO A 244 -63.44 20.42 8.93
C PRO A 244 -63.35 21.96 8.93
N GLN A 245 -62.38 22.57 9.63
CA GLN A 245 -62.19 24.03 9.66
C GLN A 245 -61.25 24.54 8.55
N LEU A 246 -60.74 23.67 7.68
CA LEU A 246 -59.76 24.06 6.67
C LEU A 246 -60.41 24.84 5.51
N LYS A 247 -59.91 26.05 5.24
CA LYS A 247 -60.37 26.88 4.11
C LYS A 247 -60.12 26.18 2.76
N PRO A 248 -60.98 26.38 1.74
CA PRO A 248 -60.82 25.77 0.41
C PRO A 248 -59.45 26.02 -0.23
N ASP A 249 -58.90 27.23 -0.12
CA ASP A 249 -57.61 27.59 -0.70
C ASP A 249 -56.44 26.83 -0.07
N HIS A 250 -56.48 26.64 1.26
CA HIS A 250 -55.47 25.85 1.97
C HIS A 250 -55.59 24.36 1.64
N ARG A 251 -56.82 23.85 1.45
CA ARG A 251 -57.06 22.47 1.00
C ARG A 251 -56.45 22.24 -0.38
N LYS A 252 -56.71 23.15 -1.33
CA LYS A 252 -56.13 23.09 -2.67
C LYS A 252 -54.59 23.10 -2.60
N ARG A 253 -54.00 24.01 -1.82
CA ARG A 253 -52.55 24.07 -1.64
C ARG A 253 -51.95 22.77 -1.09
N TYR A 254 -52.58 22.13 -0.09
CA TYR A 254 -52.10 20.84 0.42
C TYR A 254 -52.24 19.71 -0.60
N LEU A 255 -53.33 19.67 -1.37
CA LEU A 255 -53.48 18.69 -2.46
C LEU A 255 -52.41 18.89 -3.54
N ASP A 256 -52.12 20.13 -3.90
CA ASP A 256 -51.07 20.47 -4.87
C ASP A 256 -49.68 20.06 -4.33
N THR A 257 -49.39 20.32 -3.05
CA THR A 257 -48.16 19.86 -2.40
C THR A 257 -48.04 18.33 -2.38
N ILE A 258 -49.11 17.60 -2.04
CA ILE A 258 -49.10 16.13 -2.07
C ILE A 258 -48.85 15.62 -3.48
N ARG A 259 -49.50 16.21 -4.49
CA ARG A 259 -49.32 15.83 -5.89
C ARG A 259 -47.88 16.02 -6.34
N GLN A 260 -47.31 17.21 -6.09
CA GLN A 260 -45.90 17.51 -6.38
C GLN A 260 -44.96 16.51 -5.70
N GLU A 261 -45.23 16.17 -4.45
CA GLU A 261 -44.35 15.26 -3.71
C GLU A 261 -44.47 13.80 -4.18
N CYS A 262 -45.64 13.37 -4.68
CA CYS A 262 -45.83 12.09 -5.36
C CYS A 262 -45.10 12.04 -6.72
N ASP A 263 -45.19 13.11 -7.51
CA ASP A 263 -44.51 13.22 -8.80
C ASP A 263 -42.98 13.21 -8.61
N ARG A 264 -42.50 13.92 -7.58
CA ARG A 264 -41.10 13.88 -7.13
C ARG A 264 -40.66 12.48 -6.71
N GLN A 265 -41.48 11.78 -5.91
CA GLN A 265 -41.16 10.43 -5.46
C GLN A 265 -41.09 9.44 -6.64
N SER A 266 -41.98 9.58 -7.61
CA SER A 266 -41.97 8.77 -8.84
C SER A 266 -40.70 9.02 -9.66
N THR A 267 -40.29 10.30 -9.79
CA THR A 267 -39.05 10.69 -10.48
C THR A 267 -37.81 10.14 -9.78
N LEU A 268 -37.78 10.15 -8.43
CA LEU A 268 -36.70 9.57 -7.65
C LEU A 268 -36.59 8.05 -7.86
N ILE A 269 -37.71 7.33 -7.81
CA ILE A 269 -37.74 5.88 -8.01
C ILE A 269 -37.24 5.53 -9.42
N ASN A 270 -37.76 6.21 -10.44
CA ASN A 270 -37.34 5.97 -11.82
C ASN A 270 -35.84 6.27 -12.02
N GLY A 271 -35.34 7.38 -11.48
CA GLY A 271 -33.91 7.71 -11.58
C GLY A 271 -33.00 6.70 -10.89
N VAL A 272 -33.43 6.11 -9.76
CA VAL A 272 -32.69 5.04 -9.08
C VAL A 272 -32.73 3.75 -9.91
N LEU A 273 -33.88 3.39 -10.47
CA LEU A 273 -34.01 2.23 -11.36
C LEU A 273 -33.15 2.38 -12.62
N ASP A 274 -33.10 3.59 -13.20
CA ASP A 274 -32.23 3.89 -14.34
C ASP A 274 -30.76 3.66 -13.99
N LEU A 275 -30.29 4.16 -12.85
CA LEU A 275 -28.91 3.92 -12.38
C LEU A 275 -28.61 2.43 -12.18
N LEU A 276 -29.54 1.67 -11.61
CA LEU A 276 -29.39 0.22 -11.43
C LEU A 276 -29.37 -0.52 -12.78
N GLN A 277 -30.24 -0.13 -13.72
CA GLN A 277 -30.25 -0.69 -15.06
C GLN A 277 -28.94 -0.41 -15.80
N ILE A 278 -28.40 0.81 -15.68
CA ILE A 278 -27.10 1.18 -16.24
C ILE A 278 -26.03 0.24 -15.69
N GLU A 279 -25.89 0.09 -14.37
CA GLU A 279 -24.91 -0.83 -13.75
C GLU A 279 -25.07 -2.29 -14.24
N MET A 280 -26.30 -2.79 -14.35
CA MET A 280 -26.57 -4.16 -14.80
C MET A 280 -26.27 -4.37 -16.29
N SER A 281 -26.45 -3.33 -17.10
CA SER A 281 -26.29 -3.38 -18.56
C SER A 281 -24.84 -3.28 -19.04
N LEU A 282 -23.90 -2.92 -18.16
CA LEU A 282 -22.47 -2.79 -18.49
C LEU A 282 -21.85 -4.05 -19.08
N ALA A 283 -22.34 -5.23 -18.71
CA ALA A 283 -21.82 -6.51 -19.20
C ALA A 283 -22.40 -6.92 -20.57
N THR A 284 -23.48 -6.28 -21.03
CA THR A 284 -24.28 -6.76 -22.18
C THR A 284 -24.42 -5.74 -23.30
N VAL A 285 -24.22 -4.45 -23.04
CA VAL A 285 -24.38 -3.39 -24.05
C VAL A 285 -23.11 -3.26 -24.89
N VAL A 286 -23.21 -3.65 -26.17
CA VAL A 286 -22.14 -3.43 -27.15
C VAL A 286 -22.32 -2.04 -27.75
N PRO A 287 -21.35 -1.12 -27.62
CA PRO A 287 -21.47 0.20 -28.21
C PRO A 287 -21.39 0.11 -29.74
N ALA A 288 -22.43 0.61 -30.41
CA ALA A 288 -22.52 0.69 -31.87
C ALA A 288 -22.09 2.08 -32.36
N PRO A 289 -21.63 2.21 -33.62
CA PRO A 289 -21.42 3.51 -34.25
C PRO A 289 -22.76 4.25 -34.43
N ILE A 290 -22.83 5.48 -33.93
CA ILE A 290 -24.06 6.30 -34.01
C ILE A 290 -23.75 7.68 -34.56
N GLN A 291 -24.60 8.15 -35.45
CA GLN A 291 -24.58 9.54 -35.90
C GLN A 291 -25.39 10.41 -34.94
N LEU A 292 -24.80 11.50 -34.46
CA LEU A 292 -25.49 12.43 -33.55
C LEU A 292 -26.76 13.02 -34.18
N PHE A 293 -26.75 13.18 -35.50
CA PHE A 293 -27.89 13.68 -36.28
C PHE A 293 -29.12 12.76 -36.23
N ASP A 294 -28.94 11.46 -35.99
CA ASP A 294 -30.06 10.51 -35.94
C ASP A 294 -30.83 10.60 -34.60
N VAL A 295 -30.19 11.10 -33.54
CA VAL A 295 -30.75 11.13 -32.19
C VAL A 295 -31.14 12.54 -31.76
N VAL A 296 -30.23 13.51 -31.89
CA VAL A 296 -30.41 14.85 -31.30
C VAL A 296 -31.67 15.57 -31.83
N PRO A 297 -31.92 15.66 -33.16
CA PRO A 297 -33.11 16.31 -33.69
C PRO A 297 -34.41 15.69 -33.17
N GLY A 298 -34.48 14.36 -33.10
CA GLY A 298 -35.66 13.65 -32.61
C GLY A 298 -35.97 13.94 -31.14
N VAL A 299 -34.94 14.03 -30.29
CA VAL A 299 -35.11 14.42 -28.89
C VAL A 299 -35.54 15.89 -28.80
N VAL A 300 -34.90 16.79 -29.53
CA VAL A 300 -35.24 18.23 -29.51
C VAL A 300 -36.68 18.47 -29.96
N SER A 301 -37.14 17.81 -31.03
CA SER A 301 -38.53 17.90 -31.49
C SER A 301 -39.55 17.43 -30.45
N THR A 302 -39.19 16.45 -29.62
CA THR A 302 -40.05 15.95 -28.54
C THR A 302 -40.24 16.98 -27.43
N TYR A 303 -39.20 17.77 -27.14
CA TYR A 303 -39.21 18.79 -26.07
C TYR A 303 -39.62 20.18 -26.54
N GLN A 304 -39.74 20.39 -27.84
CA GLN A 304 -40.12 21.68 -28.40
C GLN A 304 -41.51 22.17 -27.93
N PRO A 305 -42.56 21.34 -27.85
CA PRO A 305 -43.86 21.76 -27.31
C PRO A 305 -43.79 22.16 -25.83
N ILE A 306 -43.01 21.42 -25.03
CA ILE A 306 -42.83 21.69 -23.59
C ILE A 306 -42.10 23.01 -23.37
N ALA A 307 -41.05 23.27 -24.17
CA ALA A 307 -40.34 24.54 -24.15
C ALA A 307 -41.27 25.70 -24.55
N GLN A 308 -42.09 25.52 -25.60
CA GLN A 308 -43.06 26.52 -26.06
C GLN A 308 -44.13 26.83 -25.01
N GLU A 309 -44.66 25.81 -24.33
CA GLU A 309 -45.64 25.98 -23.24
C GLU A 309 -45.05 26.82 -22.09
N LYS A 310 -43.76 26.63 -21.78
CA LYS A 310 -43.03 27.44 -20.79
C LYS A 310 -42.64 28.85 -21.31
N GLY A 311 -42.75 29.09 -22.62
CA GLY A 311 -42.30 30.30 -23.30
C GLY A 311 -40.79 30.37 -23.51
N VAL A 312 -40.10 29.24 -23.59
CA VAL A 312 -38.65 29.13 -23.88
C VAL A 312 -38.44 28.76 -25.35
N ARG A 313 -37.51 29.43 -26.03
CA ARG A 313 -37.14 29.08 -27.41
C ARG A 313 -36.12 27.94 -27.41
N LEU A 314 -36.47 26.81 -28.02
CA LEU A 314 -35.59 25.65 -28.17
C LEU A 314 -35.18 25.50 -29.63
N ALA A 315 -33.87 25.43 -29.89
CA ALA A 315 -33.31 25.23 -31.22
C ALA A 315 -32.09 24.30 -31.21
N TYR A 316 -31.73 23.77 -32.38
CA TYR A 316 -30.53 22.94 -32.54
C TYR A 316 -29.77 23.30 -33.82
N THR A 317 -28.47 23.02 -33.81
CA THR A 317 -27.57 23.12 -34.96
C THR A 317 -26.59 21.96 -34.91
N VAL A 318 -26.99 20.85 -35.53
CA VAL A 318 -26.22 19.61 -35.62
C VAL A 318 -26.07 19.25 -37.09
N PRO A 319 -24.87 19.33 -37.68
CA PRO A 319 -24.63 18.90 -39.05
C PRO A 319 -24.79 17.38 -39.20
N ASN A 320 -25.36 16.95 -40.33
CA ASN A 320 -25.41 15.52 -40.71
C ASN A 320 -24.06 14.99 -41.24
N THR A 321 -23.07 15.86 -41.43
CA THR A 321 -21.72 15.52 -41.91
C THR A 321 -20.76 15.15 -40.79
N LEU A 322 -21.22 15.14 -39.53
CA LEU A 322 -20.37 14.74 -38.42
C LEU A 322 -20.00 13.24 -38.53
N PRO A 323 -18.80 12.84 -38.09
CA PRO A 323 -18.44 11.44 -37.97
C PRO A 323 -19.25 10.74 -36.85
N ALA A 324 -19.40 9.43 -36.96
CA ALA A 324 -20.08 8.61 -35.96
C ALA A 324 -19.30 8.57 -34.64
N VAL A 325 -20.04 8.47 -33.53
CA VAL A 325 -19.49 8.32 -32.17
C VAL A 325 -19.73 6.90 -31.63
N THR A 326 -18.92 6.48 -30.68
CA THR A 326 -19.08 5.19 -29.98
C THR A 326 -19.91 5.41 -28.71
N CYS A 327 -21.21 5.16 -28.79
CA CYS A 327 -22.15 5.32 -27.67
C CYS A 327 -23.43 4.53 -27.98
N PRO A 328 -24.04 3.82 -27.02
CA PRO A 328 -25.36 3.21 -27.22
C PRO A 328 -26.45 4.27 -27.47
N GLU A 329 -27.36 4.01 -28.41
CA GLU A 329 -28.38 5.01 -28.84
C GLU A 329 -29.27 5.44 -27.68
N THR A 330 -29.68 4.46 -26.87
CA THR A 330 -30.51 4.65 -25.69
C THR A 330 -29.85 5.58 -24.68
N TRP A 331 -28.54 5.43 -24.47
CA TRP A 331 -27.76 6.24 -23.54
C TRP A 331 -27.56 7.66 -24.07
N LEU A 332 -27.22 7.82 -25.36
CA LEU A 332 -27.13 9.14 -25.98
C LEU A 332 -28.46 9.90 -25.88
N ARG A 333 -29.57 9.21 -26.18
CA ARG A 333 -30.92 9.77 -26.06
C ARG A 333 -31.22 10.21 -24.62
N GLN A 334 -30.89 9.38 -23.63
CA GLN A 334 -31.09 9.68 -22.22
C GLN A 334 -30.24 10.86 -21.74
N ILE A 335 -28.98 10.94 -22.18
CA ILE A 335 -28.10 12.09 -21.90
C ILE A 335 -28.74 13.39 -22.40
N MET A 336 -29.19 13.40 -23.66
CA MET A 336 -29.81 14.57 -24.26
C MET A 336 -31.11 14.96 -23.57
N ILE A 337 -31.93 13.98 -23.18
CA ILE A 337 -33.18 14.21 -22.43
C ILE A 337 -32.88 14.92 -21.11
N HIS A 338 -31.95 14.40 -20.31
CA HIS A 338 -31.64 14.99 -19.01
C HIS A 338 -31.09 16.41 -19.13
N LEU A 339 -30.21 16.66 -20.10
CA LEU A 339 -29.65 18.00 -20.31
C LEU A 339 -30.72 18.99 -20.80
N LEU A 340 -31.59 18.59 -21.73
CA LEU A 340 -32.67 19.45 -22.22
C LEU A 340 -33.72 19.73 -21.14
N GLN A 341 -34.11 18.72 -20.36
CA GLN A 341 -34.99 18.90 -19.22
C GLN A 341 -34.40 19.91 -18.23
N ASN A 342 -33.11 19.76 -17.91
CA ASN A 342 -32.41 20.67 -17.01
C ASN A 342 -32.39 22.11 -17.56
N SER A 343 -31.95 22.28 -18.81
CA SER A 343 -31.87 23.60 -19.44
C SER A 343 -33.24 24.27 -19.58
N ILE A 344 -34.29 23.55 -20.00
CA ILE A 344 -35.65 24.12 -20.09
C ILE A 344 -36.18 24.46 -18.70
N LYS A 345 -35.95 23.60 -17.70
CA LYS A 345 -36.42 23.80 -16.34
C LYS A 345 -35.83 25.06 -15.70
N TYR A 346 -34.52 25.31 -15.86
CA TYR A 346 -33.85 26.44 -15.23
C TYR A 346 -33.80 27.71 -16.08
N THR A 347 -34.40 27.69 -17.28
CA THR A 347 -34.55 28.88 -18.14
C THR A 347 -35.86 29.61 -17.85
N GLU A 348 -35.79 30.91 -17.60
CA GLU A 348 -36.96 31.77 -17.38
C GLU A 348 -37.79 31.95 -18.67
N THR A 349 -39.07 32.31 -18.53
CA THR A 349 -39.95 32.61 -19.68
C THR A 349 -39.34 33.71 -20.55
N GLY A 350 -39.30 33.49 -21.86
CA GLY A 350 -38.65 34.38 -22.84
C GLY A 350 -37.18 34.06 -23.11
N GLY A 351 -36.57 33.17 -22.31
CA GLY A 351 -35.21 32.70 -22.52
C GLY A 351 -35.07 31.69 -23.67
N GLU A 352 -33.85 31.19 -23.83
CA GLU A 352 -33.46 30.37 -24.98
C GLU A 352 -32.58 29.19 -24.57
N VAL A 353 -32.74 28.07 -25.26
CA VAL A 353 -31.94 26.86 -25.14
C VAL A 353 -31.49 26.41 -26.52
N TRP A 354 -30.19 26.14 -26.68
CA TRP A 354 -29.61 25.70 -27.94
C TRP A 354 -28.77 24.44 -27.77
N VAL A 355 -28.96 23.50 -28.69
CA VAL A 355 -28.07 22.35 -28.85
C VAL A 355 -27.17 22.57 -30.06
N THR A 356 -25.88 22.66 -29.85
CA THR A 356 -24.89 22.90 -30.91
C THR A 356 -23.82 21.82 -30.89
N THR A 357 -23.07 21.71 -31.99
CA THR A 357 -21.89 20.85 -32.07
C THR A 357 -20.68 21.68 -32.45
N GLN A 358 -19.52 21.31 -31.92
CA GLN A 358 -18.25 21.89 -32.33
C GLN A 358 -17.63 21.06 -33.46
N THR A 359 -16.68 21.65 -34.18
CA THR A 359 -15.87 20.93 -35.16
C THR A 359 -15.21 19.72 -34.49
N PRO A 360 -15.35 18.50 -35.06
CA PRO A 360 -14.71 17.30 -34.52
C PRO A 360 -13.20 17.49 -34.39
N THR A 361 -12.64 16.93 -33.34
CA THR A 361 -11.18 16.71 -33.21
C THR A 361 -10.82 15.34 -33.76
N GLU A 362 -9.55 14.94 -33.71
CA GLU A 362 -9.13 13.60 -34.16
C GLU A 362 -9.80 12.45 -33.37
N ASP A 363 -10.21 12.73 -32.13
CA ASP A 363 -10.64 11.70 -31.17
C ASP A 363 -12.07 11.90 -30.65
N TRP A 364 -12.60 13.13 -30.72
CA TRP A 364 -13.83 13.50 -30.02
C TRP A 364 -14.75 14.40 -30.84
N VAL A 365 -16.06 14.24 -30.62
CA VAL A 365 -17.09 15.23 -30.98
C VAL A 365 -17.65 15.83 -29.70
N THR A 366 -17.82 17.16 -29.70
CA THR A 366 -18.41 17.89 -28.58
C THR A 366 -19.81 18.38 -28.94
N VAL A 367 -20.80 17.96 -28.16
CA VAL A 367 -22.18 18.48 -28.17
C VAL A 367 -22.33 19.46 -27.02
N THR A 368 -22.77 20.68 -27.29
CA THR A 368 -22.99 21.71 -26.28
C THR A 368 -24.48 21.98 -26.14
N VAL A 369 -25.01 21.84 -24.93
CA VAL A 369 -26.34 22.31 -24.55
C VAL A 369 -26.18 23.61 -23.78
N ARG A 370 -26.60 24.72 -24.36
CA ARG A 370 -26.51 26.07 -23.79
C ARG A 370 -27.90 26.58 -23.43
N ASP A 371 -28.02 27.21 -22.27
CA ASP A 371 -29.22 27.93 -21.84
C ASP A 371 -28.92 29.36 -21.41
N THR A 372 -29.96 30.19 -21.34
CA THR A 372 -29.93 31.55 -20.78
C THR A 372 -30.61 31.61 -19.41
N GLY A 373 -30.52 30.53 -18.65
CA GLY A 373 -31.23 30.41 -17.37
C GLY A 373 -30.58 31.17 -16.23
N THR A 374 -30.99 30.81 -15.01
CA THR A 374 -30.51 31.44 -13.77
C THR A 374 -29.01 31.25 -13.52
N GLY A 375 -28.37 30.29 -14.21
CA GLY A 375 -26.97 29.94 -14.02
C GLY A 375 -26.72 29.20 -12.70
N ILE A 376 -25.47 28.79 -12.49
CA ILE A 376 -25.04 27.97 -11.36
C ILE A 376 -24.02 28.77 -10.54
N ALA A 377 -24.21 28.82 -9.23
CA ALA A 377 -23.27 29.47 -8.34
C ALA A 377 -21.90 28.75 -8.35
N PRO A 378 -20.76 29.46 -8.30
CA PRO A 378 -19.44 28.83 -8.33
C PRO A 378 -19.20 27.78 -7.24
N GLN A 379 -19.85 27.95 -6.07
CA GLN A 379 -19.79 27.01 -4.95
C GLN A 379 -20.60 25.72 -5.19
N ASP A 380 -21.59 25.76 -6.09
CA ASP A 380 -22.46 24.62 -6.40
C ASP A 380 -21.88 23.80 -7.58
N LEU A 381 -21.08 24.42 -8.47
CA LEU A 381 -20.46 23.78 -9.65
C LEU A 381 -19.72 22.46 -9.35
N PRO A 382 -18.92 22.33 -8.27
CA PRO A 382 -18.23 21.07 -7.96
C PRO A 382 -19.19 19.91 -7.61
N HIS A 383 -20.43 20.23 -7.25
CA HIS A 383 -21.38 19.30 -6.64
C HIS A 383 -22.56 18.96 -7.55
N ILE A 384 -22.74 19.62 -8.69
CA ILE A 384 -23.93 19.41 -9.55
C ILE A 384 -24.06 17.99 -10.10
N PHE A 385 -22.98 17.21 -10.09
CA PHE A 385 -22.97 15.80 -10.51
C PHE A 385 -23.12 14.83 -9.33
N ASP A 386 -23.06 15.33 -8.08
CA ASP A 386 -23.23 14.51 -6.88
C ASP A 386 -24.68 13.99 -6.77
N HIS A 387 -24.83 12.77 -6.28
CA HIS A 387 -26.13 12.12 -6.13
C HIS A 387 -27.06 12.97 -5.25
N PHE A 388 -28.29 13.19 -5.70
CA PHE A 388 -29.34 13.93 -4.98
C PHE A 388 -28.98 15.38 -4.64
N TYR A 389 -27.89 15.92 -5.19
CA TYR A 389 -27.50 17.29 -4.94
C TYR A 389 -28.45 18.27 -5.63
N ARG A 390 -28.76 19.36 -4.92
CA ARG A 390 -29.57 20.47 -5.42
C ARG A 390 -28.92 21.78 -4.99
N GLY A 391 -28.68 22.66 -5.96
CA GLY A 391 -28.15 24.01 -5.69
C GLY A 391 -29.11 24.82 -4.80
N ARG A 392 -28.54 25.75 -4.02
CA ARG A 392 -29.31 26.52 -3.01
C ARG A 392 -30.39 27.41 -3.61
N GLN A 393 -30.21 27.87 -4.85
CA GLN A 393 -31.19 28.69 -5.57
C GLN A 393 -32.35 27.87 -6.18
N GLY A 394 -32.25 26.53 -6.22
CA GLY A 394 -33.26 25.64 -6.80
C GLY A 394 -34.15 24.94 -5.78
N GLN A 395 -34.27 25.45 -4.54
CA GLN A 395 -35.02 24.80 -3.46
C GLN A 395 -36.53 24.67 -3.73
N GLU A 396 -37.12 25.57 -4.53
CA GLU A 396 -38.55 25.55 -4.84
C GLU A 396 -38.92 24.74 -6.09
N GLU A 397 -37.94 24.35 -6.93
CA GLU A 397 -38.23 23.71 -8.22
C GLU A 397 -38.07 22.18 -8.23
N ASP A 398 -39.08 21.50 -8.78
CA ASP A 398 -39.30 20.05 -8.76
C ASP A 398 -38.16 19.20 -9.38
N GLY A 399 -37.64 18.21 -8.66
CA GLY A 399 -36.56 17.34 -9.18
C GLY A 399 -35.86 16.46 -8.15
N ALA A 400 -35.49 15.26 -8.61
CA ALA A 400 -34.83 14.21 -7.83
C ALA A 400 -33.33 14.45 -7.55
N GLY A 401 -32.66 15.32 -8.32
CA GLY A 401 -31.21 15.54 -8.22
C GLY A 401 -30.36 14.38 -8.75
N LEU A 402 -30.92 13.54 -9.65
CA LEU A 402 -30.23 12.39 -10.24
C LEU A 402 -29.89 12.56 -11.72
N GLY A 403 -30.50 13.52 -12.42
CA GLY A 403 -30.37 13.63 -13.88
C GLY A 403 -28.94 13.87 -14.35
N LEU A 404 -28.22 14.83 -13.75
CA LEU A 404 -26.82 15.11 -14.11
C LEU A 404 -25.87 13.99 -13.67
N THR A 405 -26.16 13.32 -12.55
CA THR A 405 -25.41 12.13 -12.12
C THR A 405 -25.55 11.00 -13.14
N ILE A 406 -26.76 10.73 -13.63
CA ILE A 406 -27.02 9.74 -14.70
C ILE A 406 -26.24 10.11 -15.96
N VAL A 407 -26.26 11.38 -16.37
CA VAL A 407 -25.49 11.87 -17.53
C VAL A 407 -23.99 11.58 -17.36
N GLN A 408 -23.43 11.90 -16.19
CA GLN A 408 -22.01 11.68 -15.91
C GLN A 408 -21.65 10.19 -15.95
N GLN A 409 -22.47 9.32 -15.36
CA GLN A 409 -22.26 7.87 -15.37
C GLN A 409 -22.34 7.30 -16.80
N LEU A 410 -23.38 7.64 -17.56
CA LEU A 410 -23.54 7.19 -18.94
C LEU A 410 -22.34 7.59 -19.80
N LEU A 411 -21.87 8.83 -19.67
CA LEU A 411 -20.71 9.30 -20.41
C LEU A 411 -19.43 8.58 -20.00
N LEU A 412 -19.21 8.38 -18.70
CA LEU A 412 -18.06 7.62 -18.21
C LEU A 412 -18.00 6.22 -18.84
N TYR A 413 -19.14 5.53 -18.95
CA TYR A 413 -19.21 4.20 -19.58
C TYR A 413 -19.06 4.22 -21.10
N CYS A 414 -19.45 5.30 -21.77
CA CYS A 414 -19.15 5.51 -23.19
C CYS A 414 -17.69 5.89 -23.45
N GLY A 415 -16.89 6.09 -22.40
CA GLY A 415 -15.56 6.69 -22.51
C GLY A 415 -15.59 8.19 -22.81
N GLY A 416 -16.76 8.83 -22.72
CA GLY A 416 -16.97 10.26 -22.86
C GLY A 416 -16.74 11.04 -21.57
N LYS A 417 -16.92 12.35 -21.64
CA LYS A 417 -16.89 13.23 -20.45
C LYS A 417 -17.80 14.43 -20.62
N ILE A 418 -18.21 15.02 -19.50
CA ILE A 418 -19.00 16.26 -19.46
C ILE A 418 -18.24 17.33 -18.70
N THR A 419 -18.32 18.57 -19.20
CA THR A 419 -17.85 19.77 -18.49
C THR A 419 -18.96 20.82 -18.51
N VAL A 420 -18.90 21.77 -17.59
CA VAL A 420 -19.89 22.83 -17.46
C VAL A 420 -19.20 24.18 -17.30
N GLU A 421 -19.72 25.17 -18.01
CA GLU A 421 -19.42 26.59 -17.81
C GLU A 421 -20.71 27.31 -17.46
N SER A 422 -20.74 28.07 -16.37
CA SER A 422 -21.96 28.73 -15.95
C SER A 422 -21.66 30.01 -15.17
N GLN A 423 -22.53 31.00 -15.32
CA GLN A 423 -22.48 32.24 -14.57
C GLN A 423 -23.88 32.63 -14.12
N VAL A 424 -24.02 32.96 -12.83
CA VAL A 424 -25.29 33.36 -12.22
C VAL A 424 -25.88 34.54 -13.00
N GLY A 425 -27.14 34.39 -13.43
CA GLY A 425 -27.90 35.35 -14.23
C GLY A 425 -27.58 35.38 -15.72
N GLN A 426 -26.66 34.55 -16.22
CA GLN A 426 -26.30 34.48 -17.65
C GLN A 426 -26.58 33.12 -18.29
N GLY A 427 -26.88 32.10 -17.50
CA GLY A 427 -27.17 30.74 -17.94
C GLY A 427 -25.97 29.79 -17.84
N SER A 428 -26.12 28.62 -18.45
CA SER A 428 -25.16 27.52 -18.37
C SER A 428 -24.87 26.91 -19.73
N GLN A 429 -23.68 26.30 -19.87
CA GLN A 429 -23.25 25.54 -21.03
C GLN A 429 -22.71 24.19 -20.57
N PHE A 430 -23.36 23.11 -21.00
CA PHE A 430 -22.91 21.75 -20.75
C PHE A 430 -22.26 21.21 -22.01
N HIS A 431 -20.96 20.90 -21.93
CA HIS A 431 -20.18 20.34 -23.03
C HIS A 431 -20.01 18.83 -22.84
N VAL A 432 -20.70 18.06 -23.68
CA VAL A 432 -20.64 16.60 -23.72
C VAL A 432 -19.66 16.17 -24.81
N GLN A 433 -18.60 15.48 -24.42
CA GLN A 433 -17.57 14.97 -25.33
C GLN A 433 -17.71 13.47 -25.47
N LEU A 434 -17.86 13.01 -26.71
CA LEU A 434 -18.07 11.60 -27.06
C LEU A 434 -16.92 11.14 -27.96
N PRO A 435 -16.39 9.93 -27.75
CA PRO A 435 -15.30 9.41 -28.56
C PRO A 435 -15.80 9.08 -29.97
N LEU A 436 -15.01 9.43 -30.97
CA LEU A 436 -15.26 9.02 -32.34
C LEU A 436 -15.23 7.51 -32.48
N HIS A 437 -16.09 6.99 -33.34
CA HIS A 437 -16.00 5.60 -33.74
C HIS A 437 -14.78 5.40 -34.63
N ARG A 438 -13.80 4.68 -34.11
CA ARG A 438 -12.67 4.17 -34.89
C ARG A 438 -13.07 2.77 -35.36
N GLY A 439 -13.31 2.66 -36.68
CA GLY A 439 -13.73 1.41 -37.32
C GLY A 439 -12.71 0.30 -37.23
#